data_AF-A0A1G0N303-F1
#
_entry.id   AF-A0A1G0N303-F1
#
_cell.length_a   1.000
_cell.length_b   1.000
_cell.length_c   1.000
_cell.angle_alpha   90.00
_cell.angle_beta   90.00
_cell.angle_gamma   90.00
#
_symmetry.space_group_name_H-M   'P 1'
#
loop_
_entity.id
_entity.type
_entity.pdbx_description
1 polymer ?
#
loop_
_entity_poly.entity_id
_entity_poly.type
_entity_poly.pdbx_seq_one_letter_code
_entity_poly.pdbx_strand_id
1 'polypeptide(L)'
;MLKGFSVTAEAVKDHIKHGDPLQFVEVRHNHKHDWSLFKVRGAVRFEIDTVEQHLAEIPHDRPIVVLSDCPGEENSVRTAQTLEKLGWNDVHILTRGFDAYLEAGLPVEPSTKDLSAARIMLL
;
A
#
# COMPACT_ATOMS: atom_id res chain seq x y z
N MET A 1 16.02 8.27 -3.73
CA MET A 1 14.94 9.28 -3.75
C MET A 1 14.02 9.00 -4.93
N LEU A 2 12.74 8.76 -4.63
CA LEU A 2 11.70 8.63 -5.64
C LEU A 2 11.40 10.00 -6.27
N LYS A 3 10.99 10.03 -7.54
CA LYS A 3 10.76 11.28 -8.27
C LYS A 3 9.35 11.31 -8.86
N GLY A 4 8.64 12.41 -8.64
CA GLY A 4 7.31 12.66 -9.18
C GLY A 4 6.19 12.02 -8.35
N PHE A 5 4.95 12.39 -8.66
CA PHE A 5 3.78 11.91 -7.94
C PHE A 5 3.44 10.44 -8.22
N SER A 6 3.86 9.91 -9.38
CA SER A 6 3.70 8.50 -9.75
C SER A 6 5.07 7.82 -9.91
N VAL A 7 5.19 6.59 -9.42
CA VAL A 7 6.44 5.81 -9.43
C VAL A 7 6.19 4.40 -9.94
N THR A 8 7.17 3.82 -10.65
CA THR A 8 7.08 2.44 -11.15
C THR A 8 7.50 1.44 -10.09
N ALA A 9 7.07 0.19 -10.24
CA ALA A 9 7.48 -0.90 -9.36
C ALA A 9 8.99 -1.17 -9.44
N GLU A 10 9.61 -0.99 -10.60
CA GLU A 10 11.07 -1.04 -10.77
C GLU A 10 11.78 0.05 -9.94
N ALA A 11 11.28 1.29 -9.97
CA ALA A 11 11.88 2.38 -9.18
C ALA A 11 11.77 2.11 -7.68
N VAL A 12 10.62 1.60 -7.22
CA VAL A 12 10.42 1.16 -5.83
C VAL A 12 11.35 -0.01 -5.48
N LYS A 13 11.47 -1.00 -6.35
CA LYS A 13 12.37 -2.15 -6.17
C LYS A 13 13.82 -1.72 -6.05
N ASP A 14 14.27 -0.81 -6.89
CA ASP A 14 15.64 -0.30 -6.82
C ASP A 14 15.84 0.54 -5.55
N HIS A 15 14.87 1.34 -5.13
CA HIS A 15 14.96 2.07 -3.85
C HIS A 15 15.10 1.12 -2.65
N ILE A 16 14.30 0.04 -2.60
CA ILE A 16 14.41 -0.99 -1.56
C ILE A 16 15.79 -1.68 -1.58
N LYS A 17 16.34 -1.99 -2.76
CA LYS A 17 17.67 -2.62 -2.86
C LYS A 17 18.80 -1.74 -2.31
N HIS A 18 18.67 -0.42 -2.42
CA HIS A 18 19.64 0.52 -1.85
C HIS A 18 19.55 0.62 -0.31
N GLY A 19 18.51 0.04 0.31
CA GLY A 19 18.28 0.12 1.75
C GLY A 19 17.68 1.44 2.21
N ASP A 20 17.15 2.24 1.28
CA ASP A 20 16.45 3.48 1.62
C ASP A 20 15.10 3.15 2.30
N PRO A 21 14.73 3.83 3.39
CA PRO A 21 13.47 3.59 4.09
C PRO A 21 12.28 4.06 3.26
N LEU A 22 11.19 3.28 3.29
CA LEU A 22 9.95 3.57 2.59
C LEU A 22 8.76 3.04 3.38
N GLN A 23 7.65 3.78 3.40
CA GLN A 23 6.38 3.29 3.94
C GLN A 23 5.42 3.00 2.79
N PHE A 24 4.78 1.83 2.84
CA PHE A 24 3.67 1.52 1.96
C PHE A 24 2.33 1.81 2.63
N VAL A 25 1.41 2.38 1.85
CA VAL A 25 0.00 2.53 2.19
C VAL A 25 -0.80 1.73 1.18
N GLU A 26 -1.48 0.69 1.63
CA GLU A 26 -2.29 -0.17 0.78
C GLU A 26 -3.78 0.14 0.98
N VAL A 27 -4.36 0.73 -0.05
CA VAL A 27 -5.75 1.21 -0.05
C VAL A 27 -6.64 0.16 -0.68
N ARG A 28 -7.76 -0.11 -0.02
CA ARG A 28 -8.72 -1.11 -0.47
C ARG A 28 -10.07 -0.51 -0.78
N HIS A 29 -10.77 -1.13 -1.72
CA HIS A 29 -12.20 -0.89 -1.88
C HIS A 29 -12.99 -1.57 -0.74
N ASN A 30 -14.19 -1.06 -0.45
CA ASN A 30 -15.04 -1.48 0.66
C ASN A 30 -15.72 -2.85 0.44
N HIS A 31 -14.96 -3.89 0.18
CA HIS A 31 -15.52 -5.22 -0.06
C HIS A 31 -15.86 -5.85 1.30
N LYS A 32 -17.09 -6.36 1.44
CA LYS A 32 -17.54 -7.08 2.66
C LYS A 32 -16.65 -8.29 3.01
N HIS A 33 -15.90 -8.82 2.05
CA HIS A 33 -15.00 -9.94 2.24
C HIS A 33 -13.64 -9.63 1.62
N ASP A 34 -12.60 -9.85 2.42
CA ASP A 34 -11.22 -9.89 1.97
C ASP A 34 -10.92 -11.30 1.45
N TRP A 35 -10.56 -11.41 0.17
CA TRP A 35 -10.09 -12.68 -0.41
C TRP A 35 -8.58 -12.68 -0.66
N SER A 36 -7.89 -11.60 -0.31
CA SER A 36 -6.45 -11.47 -0.54
C SER A 36 -5.69 -12.15 0.59
N LEU A 37 -5.15 -13.33 0.30
CA LEU A 37 -4.30 -14.07 1.24
C LEU A 37 -3.02 -13.31 1.62
N PHE A 38 -2.61 -12.33 0.81
CA PHE A 38 -1.39 -11.56 0.98
C PHE A 38 -1.65 -10.06 0.84
N LYS A 39 -0.80 -9.29 1.52
CA LYS A 39 -0.72 -7.83 1.43
C LYS A 39 0.73 -7.38 1.26
N VAL A 40 0.95 -6.11 0.90
CA VAL A 40 2.28 -5.52 0.87
C VAL A 40 2.93 -5.61 2.26
N ARG A 41 4.18 -6.09 2.29
CA ARG A 41 4.91 -6.27 3.55
C ARG A 41 5.08 -4.94 4.28
N GLY A 42 4.70 -4.90 5.55
CA GLY A 42 4.80 -3.69 6.38
C GLY A 42 3.89 -2.53 5.96
N ALA A 43 2.96 -2.74 5.01
CA ALA A 43 2.01 -1.69 4.63
C ALA A 43 0.99 -1.43 5.75
N VAL A 44 0.69 -0.14 5.95
CA VAL A 44 -0.53 0.31 6.62
C VAL A 44 -1.67 0.10 5.63
N ARG A 45 -2.61 -0.79 5.97
CA ARG A 45 -3.67 -1.24 5.06
C ARG A 45 -5.04 -0.86 5.60
N PHE A 46 -5.83 -0.15 4.80
CA PHE A 46 -7.15 0.33 5.19
C PHE A 46 -8.12 0.48 4.02
N GLU A 47 -9.40 0.70 4.33
CA GLU A 47 -10.44 0.96 3.33
C GLU A 47 -10.42 2.43 2.90
N ILE A 48 -10.73 2.71 1.64
CA ILE A 48 -10.60 4.05 1.02
C ILE A 48 -11.20 5.21 1.84
N ASP A 49 -12.31 4.99 2.54
CA ASP A 49 -13.01 6.03 3.33
C ASP A 49 -12.58 6.06 4.81
N THR A 50 -11.48 5.40 5.17
CA THR A 50 -11.00 5.28 6.57
C THR A 50 -9.60 5.85 6.81
N VAL A 51 -8.97 6.48 5.80
CA VAL A 51 -7.60 7.02 5.90
C VAL A 51 -7.36 7.89 7.14
N GLU A 52 -8.33 8.73 7.52
CA GLU A 52 -8.23 9.63 8.67
C GLU A 52 -8.06 8.89 10.00
N GLN A 53 -8.54 7.64 10.08
CA GLN A 53 -8.45 6.79 11.27
C GLN A 53 -7.05 6.18 11.43
N HIS A 54 -6.26 6.16 10.35
CA HIS A 54 -4.95 5.49 10.28
C HIS A 54 -3.77 6.47 10.22
N LEU A 55 -4.02 7.78 10.27
CA LEU A 55 -2.98 8.81 10.15
C LEU A 55 -1.83 8.64 11.16
N ALA A 56 -2.14 8.20 12.38
CA ALA A 56 -1.14 7.98 13.43
C ALA A 56 -0.18 6.80 13.14
N GLU A 57 -0.54 5.90 12.22
CA GLU A 57 0.30 4.76 11.80
C GLU A 57 1.22 5.12 10.63
N ILE A 58 0.97 6.24 9.95
CA ILE A 58 1.73 6.65 8.76
C ILE A 58 2.84 7.63 9.22
N PRO A 59 4.12 7.30 9.03
CA PRO A 59 5.24 8.13 9.46
C PRO A 59 5.37 9.39 8.58
N HIS A 60 5.98 10.44 9.14
CA HIS A 60 6.29 11.69 8.41
C HIS A 60 7.76 11.79 7.98
N ASP A 61 8.60 10.82 8.33
CA ASP A 61 10.07 10.89 8.22
C ASP A 61 10.64 10.16 6.98
N ARG A 62 9.78 9.61 6.10
CA ARG A 62 10.19 8.83 4.94
C ARG A 62 9.14 8.91 3.81
N PRO A 63 9.52 8.57 2.56
CA PRO A 63 8.59 8.53 1.44
C PRO A 63 7.42 7.56 1.69
N ILE A 64 6.23 7.98 1.29
CA ILE A 64 5.01 7.16 1.29
C ILE A 64 4.74 6.70 -0.14
N VAL A 65 4.55 5.40 -0.34
CA VAL A 65 4.05 4.84 -1.61
C VAL A 65 2.66 4.26 -1.39
N VAL A 66 1.69 4.91 -2.00
CA VAL A 66 0.29 4.51 -2.01
C VAL A 66 0.04 3.57 -3.17
N LEU A 67 -0.64 2.47 -2.92
CA LEU A 67 -1.11 1.55 -3.95
C LEU A 67 -2.49 0.99 -3.58
N SER A 68 -3.22 0.52 -4.58
CA SER A 68 -4.50 -0.14 -4.38
C SER A 68 -4.57 -1.49 -5.07
N ASP A 69 -5.40 -2.38 -4.53
CA ASP A 69 -5.78 -3.67 -5.12
C ASP A 69 -6.95 -3.54 -6.14
N CYS A 70 -7.49 -2.33 -6.30
CA CYS A 70 -8.60 -2.02 -7.19
C CYS A 70 -8.12 -1.78 -8.64
N PRO A 71 -8.98 -2.04 -9.65
CA PRO A 71 -8.73 -1.58 -11.01
C PRO A 71 -8.53 -0.06 -11.06
N GLY A 72 -7.49 0.36 -11.79
CA GLY A 72 -7.14 1.77 -11.93
C GLY A 72 -6.45 2.37 -10.69
N GLU A 73 -6.20 3.67 -10.73
CA GLU A 73 -5.39 4.38 -9.73
C GLU A 73 -6.19 5.38 -8.89
N GLU A 74 -7.51 5.50 -9.12
CA GLU A 74 -8.36 6.54 -8.52
C GLU A 74 -8.32 6.53 -6.99
N ASN A 75 -8.40 5.35 -6.37
CA ASN A 75 -8.34 5.22 -4.91
C ASN A 75 -6.96 5.62 -4.37
N SER A 76 -5.88 5.22 -5.06
CA SER A 76 -4.52 5.60 -4.69
C SER A 76 -4.30 7.11 -4.84
N VAL A 77 -4.84 7.72 -5.90
CA VAL A 77 -4.83 9.18 -6.13
C VAL A 77 -5.55 9.91 -5.01
N ARG A 78 -6.78 9.49 -4.66
CA ARG A 78 -7.57 10.12 -3.59
C ARG A 78 -6.88 10.02 -2.23
N THR A 79 -6.29 8.88 -1.90
CA THR A 79 -5.54 8.72 -0.65
C THR A 79 -4.26 9.56 -0.66
N ALA A 80 -3.48 9.54 -1.74
CA ALA A 80 -2.27 10.34 -1.84
C ALA A 80 -2.55 11.85 -1.66
N GLN A 81 -3.56 12.37 -2.35
CA GLN A 81 -3.99 13.75 -2.22
C GLN A 81 -4.49 14.10 -0.80
N THR A 82 -5.14 13.15 -0.13
CA THR A 82 -5.56 13.34 1.28
C THR A 82 -4.35 13.46 2.19
N LEU A 83 -3.36 12.58 2.04
CA LEU A 83 -2.12 12.65 2.83
C LEU A 83 -1.35 13.94 2.58
N GLU A 84 -1.22 14.38 1.32
CA GLU A 84 -0.58 15.66 0.99
C GLU A 84 -1.29 16.84 1.66
N LYS A 85 -2.64 16.89 1.60
CA LYS A 85 -3.44 17.93 2.25
C LYS A 85 -3.28 17.96 3.77
N LEU A 86 -2.98 16.82 4.37
CA LEU A 86 -2.82 16.65 5.82
C LEU A 86 -1.35 16.78 6.28
N GLY A 87 -0.42 17.06 5.36
CA GLY A 87 0.96 17.44 5.70
C GLY A 87 2.04 16.38 5.45
N TRP A 88 1.73 15.29 4.72
CA TRP A 88 2.76 14.40 4.19
C TRP A 88 3.33 15.00 2.91
N ASN A 89 4.62 15.32 2.90
CA ASN A 89 5.25 16.07 1.81
C ASN A 89 5.94 15.20 0.75
N ASP A 90 6.04 13.89 0.97
CA ASP A 90 6.75 12.96 0.10
C ASP A 90 5.87 11.73 -0.16
N VAL A 91 4.84 11.92 -0.99
CA VAL A 91 3.81 10.93 -1.28
C VAL A 91 3.83 10.58 -2.76
N HIS A 92 3.84 9.29 -3.06
CA HIS A 92 3.88 8.76 -4.41
C HIS A 92 2.82 7.69 -4.60
N ILE A 93 2.36 7.52 -5.84
CA ILE A 93 1.44 6.46 -6.24
C ILE A 93 2.22 5.41 -7.02
N LEU A 94 2.06 4.15 -6.66
CA LEU A 94 2.59 3.04 -7.45
C LEU A 94 1.76 2.86 -8.72
N THR A 95 2.40 3.10 -9.86
CA THR A 95 1.77 2.89 -11.17
C THR A 95 1.36 1.42 -11.33
N ARG A 96 0.15 1.20 -11.85
CA ARG A 96 -0.49 -0.14 -11.98
C ARG A 96 -0.73 -0.87 -10.65
N GLY A 97 -0.60 -0.18 -9.50
CA GLY A 97 -1.04 -0.66 -8.19
C GLY A 97 -0.43 -2.00 -7.76
N PHE A 98 -1.23 -2.80 -7.06
CA PHE A 98 -0.78 -4.06 -6.46
C PHE A 98 -0.33 -5.11 -7.48
N ASP A 99 -0.92 -5.13 -8.69
CA ASP A 99 -0.52 -6.07 -9.73
C ASP A 99 0.94 -5.86 -10.16
N ALA A 100 1.35 -4.60 -10.41
CA ALA A 100 2.73 -4.31 -10.75
C ALA A 100 3.69 -4.54 -9.56
N TYR A 101 3.22 -4.35 -8.33
CA TYR A 101 3.98 -4.71 -7.14
C TYR A 101 4.33 -6.21 -7.13
N LEU A 102 3.34 -7.06 -7.40
CA LEU A 102 3.51 -8.51 -7.45
C LEU A 102 4.37 -8.96 -8.64
N GLU A 103 4.13 -8.40 -9.84
CA GLU A 103 4.91 -8.70 -11.05
C GLU A 103 6.40 -8.36 -10.86
N ALA A 104 6.70 -7.27 -10.14
CA ALA A 104 8.07 -6.89 -9.82
C ALA A 104 8.74 -7.82 -8.78
N GLY A 105 7.99 -8.76 -8.18
CA GLY A 105 8.47 -9.70 -7.18
C GLY A 105 8.81 -9.02 -5.85
N LEU A 106 8.08 -7.95 -5.50
CA LEU A 106 8.28 -7.24 -4.24
C LEU A 106 7.70 -8.02 -3.04
N PRO A 107 8.21 -7.80 -1.81
CA PRO A 107 7.88 -8.64 -0.67
C PRO A 107 6.42 -8.50 -0.19
N VAL A 108 5.74 -9.62 0.00
CA VAL A 108 4.41 -9.68 0.62
C VAL A 108 4.43 -10.36 1.98
N GLU A 109 3.34 -10.22 2.73
CA GLU A 109 3.06 -10.94 3.98
C GLU A 109 1.60 -11.41 4.05
N PRO A 110 1.27 -12.45 4.83
CA PRO A 110 -0.11 -12.94 4.95
C PRO A 110 -1.08 -11.87 5.48
N SER A 111 -2.30 -11.81 4.94
CA SER A 111 -3.36 -10.98 5.52
C SER A 111 -3.80 -11.56 6.87
N THR A 112 -3.72 -10.77 7.94
CA THR A 112 -4.02 -11.22 9.30
C THR A 112 -5.50 -11.51 9.53
N LYS A 113 -6.41 -10.96 8.71
CA LYS A 113 -7.85 -11.27 8.77
C LYS A 113 -8.16 -12.71 8.35
N ASP A 114 -7.39 -13.30 7.44
CA ASP A 114 -7.70 -14.62 6.86
C ASP A 114 -7.00 -15.80 7.55
N LEU A 115 -5.97 -15.53 8.36
CA LEU A 115 -5.32 -16.55 9.20
C LEU A 115 -6.29 -17.15 10.24
N SER A 116 -7.35 -16.42 10.60
CA SER A 116 -8.45 -16.92 11.43
C SER A 116 -9.29 -17.98 10.71
N ALA A 117 -9.59 -17.79 9.42
CA ALA A 117 -10.40 -18.71 8.63
C ALA A 117 -9.62 -19.96 8.22
N ALA A 118 -8.34 -19.80 7.85
CA ALA A 118 -7.48 -20.92 7.45
C ALA A 118 -7.24 -21.94 8.58
N ARG A 119 -7.25 -21.52 9.84
CA ARG A 119 -7.13 -22.41 11.01
C ARG A 119 -8.36 -23.32 11.21
N ILE A 120 -9.54 -22.93 10.72
CA ILE A 120 -10.78 -23.70 10.88
C ILE A 120 -10.88 -24.81 9.83
N MET A 121 -10.31 -24.64 8.63
CA MET A 121 -10.39 -25.61 7.53
C MET A 121 -9.30 -26.71 7.55
N LEU A 122 -8.40 -26.69 8.54
CA LEU A 122 -7.32 -27.68 8.70
C LEU A 122 -7.62 -28.75 9.78
N LEU A 123 -8.89 -28.93 10.15
CA LEU A 123 -9.40 -29.98 11.03
C LEU A 123 -10.40 -30.86 10.27
#